data_AF-K3ZRT1-F1
#
_entry.id   AF-K3ZRT1-F1
#
_cell.length_a   1.000
_cell.length_b   1.000
_cell.length_c   1.000
_cell.angle_alpha   90.00
_cell.angle_beta   90.00
_cell.angle_gamma   90.00
#
_symmetry.space_group_name_H-M   'P 1'
#
loop_
_entity.id
_entity.type
_entity.pdbx_description
1 polymer ?
#
loop_
_entity_poly.entity_id
_entity_poly.type
_entity_poly.pdbx_seq_one_letter_code
_entity_poly.pdbx_strand_id
1 'polypeptide(L)'
;MATLLLRLLLLLGWPAMLLMTRAAADASFPVNVWPKPVSMSWAEPHAAVPLSPSFRIVAPSGNPYLASAAERYAKLLVTERYRPVVRPAVNVTAGSALARLTLAVSDLAAPLQHGVDESYTLEVPATGGAATVTAVTAWGAMRGLETFSQLAWRAGHGRDRGRDMLVLAAGVHVEDRPLYPHRGLMLDTGRTYFPVADILRTIDAMAANKMNVFHWHITDSQSFPIELPSEPQLAEKGAYGEDMRYTVENVKHIVEFAMSRGVRVVPEIDSPGHTASWAGAYPEAVSCAGKFWLPGGDWNNRLAAEPGAGQLNPLAPKTYEVITNVVNDLTSLFPDGFYHAGADEVTPGCWHADPTIQADLDRGATLSQLLERYVSAVHPLVVSRNRTAVYWEDVLLDAAVNVSASAIPPATTILQTWNNGPNNTKLIVRAGYRAIVSSASFYYLDCGHGDFLGNNSIYDDPNSDFNSSGGSWCGPYKTWQRVYDYDIAYGLTPEEARLVIGGEVAMWTEQVDATVLDGRVWPRTSAMAEALWSGNRDASGRKRYAEATDRLTDWRNRMVGRGVRAEPIQPLWCRTRPGMCNAVQ
;
A
#
# COMPACT_ATOMS: atom_id res chain seq x y z
N MET A 1 -5.02 66.13 -33.88
CA MET A 1 -3.91 66.18 -34.86
C MET A 1 -3.08 64.91 -34.63
N ALA A 2 -3.05 63.89 -35.48
CA ALA A 2 -2.99 63.84 -36.96
C ALA A 2 -1.55 63.85 -37.54
N THR A 3 -0.86 62.71 -37.37
CA THR A 3 -0.22 61.88 -38.43
C THR A 3 0.88 62.41 -39.38
N LEU A 4 1.80 61.47 -39.71
CA LEU A 4 2.64 61.37 -40.93
C LEU A 4 3.85 62.34 -41.04
N LEU A 5 4.99 62.03 -41.69
CA LEU A 5 5.53 60.80 -42.34
C LEU A 5 6.84 60.35 -41.60
N LEU A 6 7.92 59.71 -42.11
CA LEU A 6 8.42 59.22 -43.42
C LEU A 6 9.59 58.20 -43.23
N ARG A 7 9.91 57.40 -44.28
CA ARG A 7 11.17 56.62 -44.52
C ARG A 7 11.36 55.29 -43.75
N LEU A 8 12.08 54.28 -44.28
CA LEU A 8 12.30 53.80 -45.67
C LEU A 8 12.95 52.37 -45.66
N LEU A 9 12.99 51.70 -46.82
CA LEU A 9 13.76 50.47 -47.17
C LEU A 9 13.21 49.16 -46.55
N LEU A 10 12.78 48.12 -47.31
CA LEU A 10 13.37 47.33 -48.43
C LEU A 10 14.39 46.26 -48.00
N LEU A 11 13.98 44.98 -47.99
CA LEU A 11 14.36 44.00 -49.02
C LEU A 11 13.65 42.63 -48.85
N LEU A 12 13.74 41.81 -49.90
CA LEU A 12 13.09 40.51 -50.08
C LEU A 12 13.72 39.38 -49.24
N GLY A 13 12.90 38.44 -48.78
CA GLY A 13 13.34 37.14 -48.24
C GLY A 13 12.22 36.10 -48.35
N TRP A 14 12.52 34.89 -48.83
CA TRP A 14 11.53 33.82 -48.97
C TRP A 14 11.16 33.20 -47.61
N PRO A 15 9.88 32.92 -47.33
CA PRO A 15 9.52 31.97 -46.29
C PRO A 15 9.83 30.55 -46.80
N ALA A 16 10.96 29.98 -46.38
CA ALA A 16 11.22 28.56 -46.59
C ALA A 16 10.12 27.75 -45.90
N MET A 17 9.45 26.86 -46.64
CA MET A 17 8.34 26.07 -46.13
C MET A 17 8.88 24.94 -45.24
N LEU A 18 9.20 25.26 -43.99
CA LEU A 18 9.56 24.26 -42.98
C LEU A 18 8.38 23.30 -42.80
N LEU A 19 8.53 22.09 -43.33
CA LEU A 19 7.79 20.95 -42.82
C LEU A 19 8.27 20.72 -41.38
N MET A 20 7.54 21.30 -40.42
CA MET A 20 7.53 20.83 -39.05
C MET A 20 7.10 19.37 -39.07
N THR A 21 8.07 18.45 -39.11
CA THR A 21 7.81 17.04 -38.85
C THR A 21 7.24 16.97 -37.45
N ARG A 22 5.93 16.68 -37.36
CA ARG A 22 5.31 16.35 -36.08
C ARG A 22 6.18 15.31 -35.40
N ALA A 23 6.70 15.62 -34.23
CA ALA A 23 7.21 14.59 -33.34
C ALA A 23 6.12 13.52 -33.24
N ALA A 24 6.50 12.25 -33.39
CA ALA A 24 5.55 11.17 -33.21
C ALA A 24 4.98 11.30 -31.79
N ALA A 25 3.67 11.58 -31.70
CA ALA A 25 2.99 11.46 -30.42
C ALA A 25 3.16 10.02 -29.96
N ASP A 26 3.50 9.81 -28.69
CA ASP A 26 3.60 8.47 -28.10
C ASP A 26 2.35 7.68 -28.50
N ALA A 27 2.56 6.59 -29.26
CA ALA A 27 1.45 5.79 -29.76
C ALA A 27 0.72 5.21 -28.56
N SER A 28 -0.51 5.67 -28.33
CA SER A 28 -1.30 5.27 -27.17
C SER A 28 -1.55 3.77 -27.22
N PHE A 29 -0.81 3.02 -26.39
CA PHE A 29 -0.89 1.56 -26.30
C PHE A 29 -2.37 1.15 -26.22
N PRO A 30 -2.90 0.40 -27.21
CA PRO A 30 -4.35 0.15 -27.26
C PRO A 30 -4.87 -0.68 -26.09
N VAL A 31 -3.97 -1.38 -25.38
CA VAL A 31 -4.26 -2.23 -24.21
C VAL A 31 -3.50 -1.65 -23.02
N ASN A 32 -4.26 -1.26 -21.99
CA ASN A 32 -3.72 -0.72 -20.75
C ASN A 32 -3.32 -1.85 -19.79
N VAL A 33 -2.14 -1.74 -19.18
CA VAL A 33 -1.66 -2.62 -18.10
C VAL A 33 -1.32 -1.78 -16.87
N TRP A 34 -1.67 -2.26 -15.68
CA TRP A 34 -1.44 -1.63 -14.39
C TRP A 34 -0.91 -2.62 -13.33
N PRO A 35 0.20 -2.33 -12.62
CA PRO A 35 1.24 -1.37 -12.99
C PRO A 35 1.73 -1.52 -14.43
N LYS A 36 2.08 -0.41 -15.09
CA LYS A 36 2.84 -0.43 -16.35
C LYS A 36 4.11 -1.30 -16.16
N PRO A 37 4.40 -2.25 -17.05
CA PRO A 37 5.66 -3.00 -16.98
C PRO A 37 6.89 -2.10 -17.15
N VAL A 38 8.05 -2.55 -16.67
CA VAL A 38 9.34 -1.88 -16.92
C VAL A 38 9.68 -1.87 -18.42
N SER A 39 9.45 -2.99 -19.11
CA SER A 39 9.54 -3.12 -20.57
C SER A 39 8.30 -3.85 -21.11
N MET A 40 7.69 -3.30 -22.17
CA MET A 40 6.59 -3.92 -22.89
C MET A 40 6.65 -3.51 -24.36
N SER A 41 6.57 -4.48 -25.26
CA SER A 41 6.37 -4.25 -26.69
C SER A 41 5.16 -5.04 -27.20
N TRP A 42 4.53 -4.52 -28.25
CA TRP A 42 3.45 -5.16 -28.96
C TRP A 42 3.69 -4.99 -30.45
N ALA A 43 3.80 -6.11 -31.16
CA ALA A 43 4.08 -6.13 -32.60
C ALA A 43 3.02 -5.35 -33.40
N GLU A 44 3.47 -4.72 -34.48
CA GLU A 44 2.63 -4.03 -35.46
C GLU A 44 2.52 -4.87 -36.75
N PRO A 45 1.34 -4.97 -37.39
CA PRO A 45 0.07 -4.36 -37.01
C PRO A 45 -0.54 -5.03 -35.76
N HIS A 46 -0.96 -4.22 -34.78
CA HIS A 46 -1.51 -4.69 -33.51
C HIS A 46 -2.65 -5.72 -33.69
N ALA A 47 -2.45 -6.90 -33.10
CA ALA A 47 -3.30 -8.07 -33.28
C ALA A 47 -3.84 -8.62 -31.95
N ALA A 48 -4.98 -9.32 -32.03
CA ALA A 48 -5.54 -10.09 -30.93
C ALA A 48 -6.02 -11.46 -31.41
N VAL A 49 -5.97 -12.45 -30.51
CA VAL A 49 -6.43 -13.82 -30.78
C VAL A 49 -7.60 -14.19 -29.86
N PRO A 50 -8.53 -15.05 -30.29
CA PRO A 50 -9.51 -15.65 -29.40
C PRO A 50 -8.82 -16.48 -28.30
N LEU A 51 -9.35 -16.46 -27.08
CA LEU A 51 -8.98 -17.45 -26.07
C LEU A 51 -9.69 -18.78 -26.38
N SER A 52 -8.97 -19.91 -26.34
CA SER A 52 -9.59 -21.21 -26.58
C SER A 52 -10.64 -21.55 -25.51
N PRO A 53 -11.79 -22.16 -25.86
CA PRO A 53 -12.71 -22.76 -24.89
C PRO A 53 -12.07 -23.84 -24.01
N SER A 54 -10.95 -24.43 -24.46
CA SER A 54 -10.13 -25.40 -23.72
C SER A 54 -8.82 -24.82 -23.17
N PHE A 55 -8.74 -23.48 -23.05
CA PHE A 55 -7.56 -22.79 -22.51
C PHE A 55 -7.25 -23.26 -21.08
N ARG A 56 -5.97 -23.48 -20.81
CA ARG A 56 -5.45 -23.84 -19.49
C ARG A 56 -4.12 -23.15 -19.20
N ILE A 57 -3.89 -22.86 -17.93
CA ILE A 57 -2.59 -22.44 -17.42
C ILE A 57 -1.87 -23.68 -16.91
N VAL A 58 -0.64 -23.91 -17.36
CA VAL A 58 0.19 -25.06 -17.01
C VAL A 58 1.29 -24.58 -16.06
N ALA A 59 1.07 -24.77 -14.76
CA ALA A 59 2.09 -24.56 -13.73
C ALA A 59 3.01 -25.80 -13.59
N PRO A 60 4.28 -25.62 -13.20
CA PRO A 60 5.14 -26.73 -12.82
C PRO A 60 4.74 -27.29 -11.44
N SER A 61 4.92 -28.59 -11.24
CA SER A 61 4.75 -29.23 -9.95
C SER A 61 5.88 -28.85 -8.99
N GLY A 62 5.55 -28.44 -7.76
CA GLY A 62 6.54 -28.18 -6.70
C GLY A 62 6.17 -27.04 -5.76
N ASN A 63 5.28 -26.13 -6.18
CA ASN A 63 4.81 -25.02 -5.33
C ASN A 63 3.25 -24.97 -5.34
N PRO A 64 2.57 -25.21 -4.20
CA PRO A 64 1.11 -25.30 -4.15
C PRO A 64 0.43 -23.93 -4.35
N TYR A 65 1.07 -22.84 -3.90
CA TYR A 65 0.56 -21.49 -4.10
C TYR A 65 0.56 -21.09 -5.58
N LEU A 66 1.60 -21.49 -6.34
CA LEU A 66 1.66 -21.28 -7.79
C LEU A 66 0.60 -22.09 -8.55
N ALA A 67 0.33 -23.33 -8.13
CA ALA A 67 -0.76 -24.14 -8.69
C ALA A 67 -2.13 -23.48 -8.42
N SER A 68 -2.38 -23.06 -7.18
CA SER A 68 -3.57 -22.27 -6.82
C SER A 68 -3.69 -20.99 -7.66
N ALA A 69 -2.60 -20.25 -7.86
CA ALA A 69 -2.60 -19.06 -8.70
C ALA A 69 -2.98 -19.39 -10.15
N ALA A 70 -2.38 -20.42 -10.75
CA ALA A 70 -2.72 -20.85 -12.11
C ALA A 70 -4.20 -21.22 -12.27
N GLU A 71 -4.79 -21.91 -11.30
CA GLU A 71 -6.23 -22.22 -11.28
C GLU A 71 -7.11 -20.97 -11.12
N ARG A 72 -6.76 -20.07 -10.19
CA ARG A 72 -7.47 -18.80 -9.98
C ARG A 72 -7.44 -17.93 -11.24
N TYR A 73 -6.29 -17.81 -11.91
CA TYR A 73 -6.17 -17.01 -13.13
C TYR A 73 -6.86 -17.65 -14.35
N ALA A 74 -6.85 -18.98 -14.46
CA ALA A 74 -7.64 -19.68 -15.48
C ALA A 74 -9.15 -19.45 -15.28
N LYS A 75 -9.64 -19.55 -14.04
CA LYS A 75 -11.02 -19.24 -13.67
C LYS A 75 -11.36 -17.77 -13.93
N LEU A 76 -10.49 -16.85 -13.50
CA LEU A 76 -10.63 -15.40 -13.70
C LEU A 76 -10.85 -15.08 -15.17
N LEU A 77 -9.99 -15.56 -16.07
CA LEU A 77 -10.09 -15.35 -17.51
C LEU A 77 -11.45 -15.83 -18.07
N VAL A 78 -11.90 -17.03 -17.73
CA VAL A 78 -13.21 -17.55 -18.17
C VAL A 78 -14.36 -16.67 -17.65
N THR A 79 -14.27 -16.19 -16.41
CA THR A 79 -15.29 -15.32 -15.81
C THR A 79 -15.19 -13.84 -16.22
N GLU A 80 -14.07 -13.39 -16.77
CA GLU A 80 -13.73 -11.99 -17.03
C GLU A 80 -14.82 -11.33 -17.89
N ARG A 81 -15.26 -10.14 -17.46
CA ARG A 81 -16.32 -9.34 -18.13
C ARG A 81 -15.85 -7.97 -18.56
N TYR A 82 -14.60 -7.62 -18.27
CA TYR A 82 -13.97 -6.38 -18.68
C TYR A 82 -14.15 -6.08 -20.18
N ARG A 83 -14.59 -4.85 -20.44
CA ARG A 83 -14.71 -4.24 -21.76
C ARG A 83 -14.02 -2.87 -21.70
N PRO A 84 -12.95 -2.64 -22.48
CA PRO A 84 -12.30 -1.34 -22.57
C PRO A 84 -13.30 -0.24 -22.94
N VAL A 85 -13.23 0.90 -22.23
CA VAL A 85 -14.11 2.06 -22.50
C VAL A 85 -13.76 2.68 -23.86
N VAL A 86 -12.46 2.75 -24.16
CA VAL A 86 -11.92 2.96 -25.51
C VAL A 86 -11.45 1.60 -26.01
N ARG A 87 -12.03 1.11 -27.11
CA ARG A 87 -11.73 -0.24 -27.62
C ARG A 87 -10.39 -0.27 -28.38
N PRO A 88 -9.53 -1.29 -28.18
CA PRO A 88 -8.33 -1.50 -28.97
C PRO A 88 -8.65 -1.58 -30.47
N ALA A 89 -7.92 -0.83 -31.29
CA ALA A 89 -8.03 -0.88 -32.75
C ALA A 89 -7.16 -2.02 -33.31
N VAL A 90 -7.59 -3.27 -33.12
CA VAL A 90 -6.81 -4.46 -33.44
C VAL A 90 -7.46 -5.33 -34.51
N ASN A 91 -6.63 -6.06 -35.26
CA ASN A 91 -7.09 -7.17 -36.10
C ASN A 91 -7.28 -8.41 -35.24
N VAL A 92 -8.46 -9.06 -35.33
CA VAL A 92 -8.75 -10.30 -34.58
C VAL A 92 -8.53 -11.51 -35.48
N THR A 93 -7.46 -12.28 -35.22
CA THR A 93 -7.05 -13.41 -36.06
C THR A 93 -7.92 -14.64 -35.79
N ALA A 94 -9.02 -14.76 -36.51
CA ALA A 94 -10.10 -15.72 -36.25
C ALA A 94 -9.72 -17.22 -36.39
N GLY A 95 -8.54 -17.55 -36.93
CA GLY A 95 -8.08 -18.93 -37.14
C GLY A 95 -7.08 -19.47 -36.10
N SER A 96 -6.59 -18.63 -35.17
CA SER A 96 -5.40 -18.96 -34.36
C SER A 96 -5.60 -18.67 -32.87
N ALA A 97 -6.51 -19.41 -32.23
CA ALA A 97 -6.82 -19.22 -30.81
C ALA A 97 -5.61 -19.55 -29.90
N LEU A 98 -5.52 -18.87 -28.75
CA LEU A 98 -4.54 -19.19 -27.72
C LEU A 98 -5.06 -20.35 -26.85
N ALA A 99 -4.35 -21.47 -26.85
CA ALA A 99 -4.78 -22.73 -26.23
C ALA A 99 -4.15 -23.03 -24.87
N ARG A 100 -3.03 -22.38 -24.51
CA ARG A 100 -2.43 -22.47 -23.18
C ARG A 100 -1.56 -21.27 -22.82
N LEU A 101 -1.38 -21.06 -21.52
CA LEU A 101 -0.23 -20.37 -20.94
C LEU A 101 0.64 -21.40 -20.23
N THR A 102 1.96 -21.33 -20.38
CA THR A 102 2.92 -22.19 -19.67
C THR A 102 3.71 -21.34 -18.67
N LEU A 103 3.89 -21.83 -17.45
CA LEU A 103 4.73 -21.16 -16.46
C LEU A 103 6.07 -21.92 -16.37
N ALA A 104 7.17 -21.22 -16.58
CA ALA A 104 8.53 -21.71 -16.39
C ALA A 104 9.14 -21.01 -15.18
N VAL A 105 9.55 -21.78 -14.17
CA VAL A 105 10.10 -21.25 -12.91
C VAL A 105 11.36 -22.03 -12.56
N SER A 106 12.47 -21.31 -12.30
CA SER A 106 13.75 -21.94 -11.94
C SER A 106 13.84 -22.37 -10.47
N ASP A 107 13.24 -21.61 -9.55
CA ASP A 107 13.19 -21.91 -8.13
C ASP A 107 11.73 -21.91 -7.62
N LEU A 108 11.24 -23.10 -7.28
CA LEU A 108 9.89 -23.30 -6.72
C LEU A 108 9.89 -23.32 -5.17
N ALA A 109 11.06 -23.36 -4.54
CA ALA A 109 11.27 -23.48 -3.10
C ALA A 109 11.56 -22.13 -2.42
N ALA A 110 11.98 -21.10 -3.18
CA ALA A 110 12.17 -19.73 -2.68
C ALA A 110 10.98 -19.25 -1.81
N PRO A 111 11.18 -18.98 -0.51
CA PRO A 111 10.10 -18.57 0.38
C PRO A 111 9.62 -17.16 0.06
N LEU A 112 8.35 -16.86 0.34
CA LEU A 112 7.84 -15.49 0.26
C LEU A 112 8.38 -14.68 1.44
N GLN A 113 9.44 -13.90 1.18
CA GLN A 113 10.15 -13.09 2.17
C GLN A 113 10.60 -11.77 1.54
N HIS A 114 11.02 -10.80 2.35
CA HIS A 114 11.54 -9.54 1.85
C HIS A 114 12.74 -9.76 0.90
N GLY A 115 12.71 -9.11 -0.28
CA GLY A 115 13.78 -9.19 -1.27
C GLY A 115 13.79 -10.47 -2.13
N VAL A 116 12.78 -11.34 -2.04
CA VAL A 116 12.63 -12.46 -2.98
C VAL A 116 12.44 -11.96 -4.42
N ASP A 117 12.98 -12.68 -5.41
CA ASP A 117 12.93 -12.26 -6.80
C ASP A 117 11.50 -12.36 -7.38
N GLU A 118 10.89 -11.20 -7.65
CA GLU A 118 9.56 -11.04 -8.25
C GLU A 118 9.61 -10.72 -9.76
N SER A 119 10.75 -10.93 -10.42
CA SER A 119 10.90 -10.67 -11.86
C SER A 119 10.26 -11.75 -12.72
N TYR A 120 9.81 -11.35 -13.92
CA TYR A 120 9.32 -12.26 -14.94
C TYR A 120 9.50 -11.68 -16.35
N THR A 121 9.48 -12.58 -17.34
CA THR A 121 9.17 -12.26 -18.73
C THR A 121 7.85 -12.90 -19.13
N LEU A 122 7.11 -12.28 -20.04
CA LEU A 122 5.86 -12.80 -20.60
C LEU A 122 5.89 -12.70 -22.13
N GLU A 123 5.65 -13.84 -22.78
CA GLU A 123 5.61 -14.00 -24.23
C GLU A 123 4.21 -14.44 -24.69
N VAL A 124 3.61 -13.69 -25.61
CA VAL A 124 2.34 -14.05 -26.27
C VAL A 124 2.53 -14.01 -27.79
N PRO A 125 2.63 -15.16 -28.48
CA PRO A 125 2.88 -15.19 -29.92
C PRO A 125 1.77 -14.52 -30.75
N ALA A 126 2.16 -13.81 -31.81
CA ALA A 126 1.24 -13.20 -32.77
C ALA A 126 0.32 -14.22 -33.48
N THR A 127 0.78 -15.48 -33.57
CA THR A 127 0.08 -16.63 -34.16
C THR A 127 -0.70 -17.46 -33.13
N GLY A 128 -0.90 -16.96 -31.90
CA GLY A 128 -1.66 -17.65 -30.86
C GLY A 128 -0.96 -18.93 -30.35
N GLY A 129 -1.72 -20.02 -30.21
CA GLY A 129 -1.17 -21.32 -29.81
C GLY A 129 -0.82 -21.41 -28.32
N ALA A 130 0.39 -20.99 -27.92
CA ALA A 130 0.88 -21.11 -26.54
C ALA A 130 1.69 -19.89 -26.10
N ALA A 131 1.26 -19.26 -25.01
CA ALA A 131 1.99 -18.20 -24.31
C ALA A 131 2.90 -18.81 -23.23
N THR A 132 3.89 -18.04 -22.78
CA THR A 132 4.82 -18.43 -21.70
C THR A 132 5.05 -17.28 -20.74
N VAL A 133 5.00 -17.53 -19.42
CA VAL A 133 5.62 -16.69 -18.40
C VAL A 133 6.87 -17.42 -17.91
N THR A 134 8.02 -16.73 -17.92
CA THR A 134 9.27 -17.24 -17.32
C THR A 134 9.60 -16.37 -16.10
N ALA A 135 9.95 -16.97 -14.97
CA ALA A 135 10.30 -16.24 -13.75
C ALA A 135 11.40 -16.95 -12.96
N VAL A 136 12.13 -16.20 -12.13
CA VAL A 136 13.10 -16.81 -11.20
C VAL A 136 12.37 -17.65 -10.15
N THR A 137 11.31 -17.09 -9.55
CA THR A 137 10.52 -17.72 -8.49
C THR A 137 9.04 -17.87 -8.82
N ALA A 138 8.34 -18.65 -8.01
CA ALA A 138 6.88 -18.74 -8.02
C ALA A 138 6.19 -17.36 -7.89
N TRP A 139 6.79 -16.42 -7.15
CA TRP A 139 6.22 -15.11 -6.87
C TRP A 139 6.28 -14.20 -8.10
N GLY A 140 7.41 -14.18 -8.81
CA GLY A 140 7.53 -13.53 -10.12
C GLY A 140 6.53 -14.07 -11.14
N ALA A 141 6.34 -15.41 -11.18
CA ALA A 141 5.33 -16.02 -12.04
C ALA A 141 3.89 -15.56 -11.70
N MET A 142 3.56 -15.29 -10.43
CA MET A 142 2.28 -14.69 -10.06
C MET A 142 2.12 -13.24 -10.56
N ARG A 143 3.20 -12.45 -10.62
CA ARG A 143 3.16 -11.10 -11.20
C ARG A 143 2.94 -11.14 -12.72
N GLY A 144 3.55 -12.11 -13.39
CA GLY A 144 3.30 -12.40 -14.81
C GLY A 144 1.89 -12.89 -15.11
N LEU A 145 1.30 -13.69 -14.21
CA LEU A 145 -0.10 -14.13 -14.32
C LEU A 145 -1.10 -12.95 -14.28
N GLU A 146 -0.91 -11.98 -13.40
CA GLU A 146 -1.76 -10.79 -13.36
C GLU A 146 -1.62 -9.97 -14.66
N THR A 147 -0.40 -9.67 -15.10
CA THR A 147 -0.15 -8.96 -16.36
C THR A 147 -0.77 -9.68 -17.55
N PHE A 148 -0.62 -11.01 -17.65
CA PHE A 148 -1.27 -11.80 -18.70
C PHE A 148 -2.80 -11.70 -18.64
N SER A 149 -3.38 -11.71 -17.43
CA SER A 149 -4.83 -11.51 -17.26
C SER A 149 -5.29 -10.16 -17.85
N GLN A 150 -4.48 -9.11 -17.71
CA GLN A 150 -4.83 -7.77 -18.17
C GLN A 150 -4.83 -7.64 -19.69
N LEU A 151 -4.04 -8.45 -20.40
CA LEU A 151 -4.07 -8.53 -21.87
C LEU A 151 -5.39 -9.09 -22.44
N ALA A 152 -6.30 -9.62 -21.62
CA ALA A 152 -7.59 -10.16 -22.05
C ALA A 152 -8.75 -9.13 -21.98
N TRP A 153 -9.67 -9.16 -22.95
CA TRP A 153 -10.94 -8.41 -22.90
C TRP A 153 -12.05 -9.04 -23.76
N ARG A 154 -13.30 -8.60 -23.55
CA ARG A 154 -14.43 -9.03 -24.40
C ARG A 154 -14.63 -8.13 -25.62
N ALA A 155 -14.25 -8.65 -26.79
CA ALA A 155 -14.66 -8.11 -28.08
C ALA A 155 -16.14 -8.43 -28.37
N GLY A 156 -16.83 -7.53 -29.06
CA GLY A 156 -18.26 -7.65 -29.39
C GLY A 156 -18.95 -6.30 -29.52
N HIS A 157 -20.24 -6.30 -29.89
CA HIS A 157 -21.03 -5.08 -30.06
C HIS A 157 -22.33 -5.10 -29.24
N GLY A 158 -22.68 -3.95 -28.66
CA GLY A 158 -24.00 -3.76 -28.04
C GLY A 158 -25.13 -4.01 -29.04
N ARG A 159 -26.22 -4.62 -28.56
CA ARG A 159 -27.37 -5.19 -29.30
C ARG A 159 -27.10 -6.51 -30.06
N ASP A 160 -25.89 -6.81 -30.52
CA ASP A 160 -25.60 -8.03 -31.29
C ASP A 160 -24.91 -9.10 -30.43
N ARG A 161 -25.70 -9.79 -29.59
CA ARG A 161 -25.20 -10.76 -28.58
C ARG A 161 -24.48 -11.99 -29.17
N GLY A 162 -24.64 -12.28 -30.46
CA GLY A 162 -24.06 -13.46 -31.11
C GLY A 162 -22.53 -13.41 -31.32
N ARG A 163 -21.89 -12.28 -30.99
CA ARG A 163 -20.44 -12.05 -31.23
C ARG A 163 -19.69 -11.54 -29.99
N ASP A 164 -20.10 -11.97 -28.79
CA ASP A 164 -19.33 -11.72 -27.56
C ASP A 164 -18.21 -12.75 -27.40
N MET A 165 -16.96 -12.33 -27.63
CA MET A 165 -15.79 -13.21 -27.64
C MET A 165 -14.69 -12.67 -26.72
N LEU A 166 -14.17 -13.52 -25.85
CA LEU A 166 -12.96 -13.22 -25.08
C LEU A 166 -11.75 -13.31 -26.02
N VAL A 167 -11.04 -12.20 -26.18
CA VAL A 167 -9.81 -12.09 -26.95
C VAL A 167 -8.67 -11.64 -26.05
N LEU A 168 -7.44 -11.88 -26.48
CA LEU A 168 -6.21 -11.47 -25.80
C LEU A 168 -5.25 -10.85 -26.81
N ALA A 169 -4.53 -9.79 -26.41
CA ALA A 169 -3.50 -9.16 -27.23
C ALA A 169 -2.41 -10.18 -27.64
N ALA A 170 -2.02 -10.16 -28.92
CA ALA A 170 -1.11 -11.14 -29.51
C ALA A 170 0.09 -10.45 -30.18
N GLY A 171 1.25 -11.09 -30.11
CA GLY A 171 2.53 -10.46 -30.45
C GLY A 171 3.02 -9.52 -29.34
N VAL A 172 2.74 -9.85 -28.08
CA VAL A 172 3.12 -9.07 -26.90
C VAL A 172 4.33 -9.73 -26.22
N HIS A 173 5.34 -8.93 -25.92
CA HIS A 173 6.51 -9.31 -25.14
C HIS A 173 6.68 -8.32 -23.98
N VAL A 174 6.98 -8.84 -22.78
CA VAL A 174 7.15 -8.05 -21.54
C VAL A 174 8.37 -8.56 -20.79
N GLU A 175 9.19 -7.65 -20.28
CA GLU A 175 10.21 -7.91 -19.25
C GLU A 175 9.94 -6.98 -18.07
N ASP A 176 9.80 -7.53 -16.86
CA ASP A 176 9.20 -6.78 -15.76
C ASP A 176 9.67 -7.24 -14.38
N ARG A 177 9.80 -6.28 -13.46
CA ARG A 177 10.27 -6.46 -12.08
C ARG A 177 9.95 -5.21 -11.25
N PRO A 178 9.78 -5.32 -9.93
CA PRO A 178 9.56 -4.14 -9.09
C PRO A 178 10.83 -3.29 -8.96
N LEU A 179 10.64 -1.98 -8.81
CA LEU A 179 11.68 -1.03 -8.42
C LEU A 179 12.04 -1.14 -6.93
N TYR A 180 11.04 -1.38 -6.06
CA TYR A 180 11.22 -1.56 -4.62
C TYR A 180 10.69 -2.92 -4.12
N PRO A 181 11.44 -3.63 -3.26
CA PRO A 181 11.04 -4.93 -2.70
C PRO A 181 9.95 -4.84 -1.61
N HIS A 182 9.62 -3.66 -1.08
CA HIS A 182 8.54 -3.47 -0.11
C HIS A 182 7.46 -2.54 -0.69
N ARG A 183 6.25 -3.06 -0.92
CA ARG A 183 5.13 -2.34 -1.55
C ARG A 183 3.85 -2.65 -0.78
N GLY A 184 3.64 -1.87 0.29
CA GLY A 184 2.70 -2.22 1.35
C GLY A 184 1.40 -1.42 1.39
N LEU A 185 0.37 -2.04 1.96
CA LEU A 185 -0.81 -1.35 2.46
C LEU A 185 -0.93 -1.73 3.93
N MET A 186 -0.90 -0.71 4.79
CA MET A 186 -1.25 -0.86 6.19
C MET A 186 -2.76 -0.71 6.33
N LEU A 187 -3.41 -1.68 6.97
CA LEU A 187 -4.79 -1.58 7.43
C LEU A 187 -4.81 -1.71 8.96
N ASP A 188 -5.31 -0.68 9.61
CA ASP A 188 -5.69 -0.71 11.01
C ASP A 188 -7.02 -1.46 11.19
N THR A 189 -7.06 -2.34 12.19
CA THR A 189 -8.25 -3.04 12.66
C THR A 189 -8.48 -2.87 14.18
N GLY A 190 -7.68 -2.00 14.82
CA GLY A 190 -7.75 -1.67 16.24
C GLY A 190 -8.75 -0.56 16.54
N ARG A 191 -8.86 0.46 15.66
CA ARG A 191 -9.89 1.53 15.74
C ARG A 191 -11.28 1.09 15.23
N THR A 192 -11.32 0.20 14.23
CA THR A 192 -12.56 -0.39 13.70
C THR A 192 -12.35 -1.86 13.31
N TYR A 193 -13.26 -2.75 13.70
CA TYR A 193 -13.21 -4.17 13.28
C TYR A 193 -13.65 -4.35 11.82
N PHE A 194 -12.88 -5.14 11.06
CA PHE A 194 -13.20 -5.53 9.69
C PHE A 194 -13.46 -7.04 9.58
N PRO A 195 -14.61 -7.49 9.06
CA PRO A 195 -14.84 -8.91 8.81
C PRO A 195 -13.75 -9.49 7.89
N VAL A 196 -13.38 -10.75 8.12
CA VAL A 196 -12.32 -11.45 7.37
C VAL A 196 -12.50 -11.30 5.86
N ALA A 197 -13.73 -11.38 5.34
CA ALA A 197 -14.03 -11.25 3.90
C ALA A 197 -13.60 -9.90 3.29
N ASP A 198 -13.54 -8.82 4.08
CA ASP A 198 -13.11 -7.48 3.65
C ASP A 198 -11.58 -7.35 3.62
N ILE A 199 -10.90 -7.97 4.59
CA ILE A 199 -9.44 -8.15 4.58
C ILE A 199 -9.03 -9.00 3.36
N LEU A 200 -9.69 -10.15 3.14
CA LEU A 200 -9.43 -11.01 1.99
C LEU A 200 -9.67 -10.29 0.65
N ARG A 201 -10.74 -9.50 0.52
CA ARG A 201 -10.99 -8.69 -0.69
C ARG A 201 -9.89 -7.64 -0.91
N THR A 202 -9.39 -7.03 0.16
CA THR A 202 -8.28 -6.08 0.12
C THR A 202 -7.00 -6.75 -0.38
N ILE A 203 -6.66 -7.94 0.14
CA ILE A 203 -5.50 -8.74 -0.29
C ILE A 203 -5.62 -9.22 -1.75
N ASP A 204 -6.84 -9.53 -2.23
CA ASP A 204 -7.09 -9.81 -3.66
C ASP A 204 -6.80 -8.57 -4.54
N ALA A 205 -7.26 -7.39 -4.13
CA ALA A 205 -7.00 -6.14 -4.83
C ALA A 205 -5.50 -5.77 -4.82
N MET A 206 -4.80 -5.99 -3.70
CA MET A 206 -3.35 -5.82 -3.57
C MET A 206 -2.59 -6.70 -4.56
N ALA A 207 -2.92 -7.99 -4.62
CA ALA A 207 -2.31 -8.95 -5.54
C ALA A 207 -2.49 -8.53 -7.01
N ALA A 208 -3.70 -8.08 -7.37
CA ALA A 208 -4.03 -7.57 -8.69
C ALA A 208 -3.24 -6.29 -9.06
N ASN A 209 -2.77 -5.53 -8.06
CA ASN A 209 -1.93 -4.35 -8.24
C ASN A 209 -0.42 -4.63 -8.12
N LYS A 210 0.00 -5.90 -7.96
CA LYS A 210 1.40 -6.30 -7.69
C LYS A 210 1.99 -5.74 -6.38
N MET A 211 1.13 -5.35 -5.43
CA MET A 211 1.52 -5.08 -4.04
C MET A 211 1.97 -6.40 -3.37
N ASN A 212 2.87 -6.34 -2.38
CA ASN A 212 3.46 -7.55 -1.80
C ASN A 212 3.52 -7.59 -0.26
N VAL A 213 3.07 -6.55 0.45
CA VAL A 213 2.96 -6.53 1.91
C VAL A 213 1.58 -6.06 2.35
N PHE A 214 0.88 -6.91 3.08
CA PHE A 214 -0.24 -6.51 3.93
C PHE A 214 0.32 -6.30 5.33
N HIS A 215 0.47 -5.03 5.69
CA HIS A 215 0.80 -4.63 7.05
C HIS A 215 -0.53 -4.56 7.80
N TRP A 216 -0.66 -5.36 8.85
CA TRP A 216 -1.89 -5.46 9.61
C TRP A 216 -1.65 -4.83 10.97
N HIS A 217 -2.17 -3.62 11.17
CA HIS A 217 -2.19 -2.95 12.47
C HIS A 217 -3.36 -3.53 13.26
N ILE A 218 -3.06 -4.54 14.08
CA ILE A 218 -4.10 -5.47 14.56
C ILE A 218 -4.87 -4.89 15.75
N THR A 219 -4.18 -4.19 16.64
CA THR A 219 -4.66 -3.76 17.96
C THR A 219 -4.26 -2.33 18.25
N ASP A 220 -5.15 -1.58 18.91
CA ASP A 220 -4.88 -0.22 19.38
C ASP A 220 -5.46 -0.02 20.78
N SER A 221 -5.39 1.21 21.31
CA SER A 221 -6.06 1.64 22.52
C SER A 221 -7.58 1.42 22.47
N GLN A 222 -8.24 1.54 21.32
CA GLN A 222 -9.69 1.39 21.24
C GLN A 222 -10.15 -0.08 21.16
N SER A 223 -9.34 -1.02 20.64
CA SER A 223 -9.62 -2.46 20.77
C SER A 223 -8.42 -3.40 20.58
N PHE A 224 -8.56 -4.60 21.15
CA PHE A 224 -7.66 -5.75 20.96
C PHE A 224 -8.47 -6.92 20.36
N PRO A 225 -8.60 -7.03 19.02
CA PRO A 225 -9.47 -8.04 18.40
C PRO A 225 -8.82 -9.42 18.19
N ILE A 226 -7.49 -9.58 18.25
CA ILE A 226 -6.82 -10.86 17.90
C ILE A 226 -6.74 -11.84 19.07
N GLU A 227 -7.17 -13.08 18.85
CA GLU A 227 -7.07 -14.15 19.84
C GLU A 227 -5.65 -14.74 19.91
N LEU A 228 -5.02 -14.61 21.07
CA LEU A 228 -3.69 -15.11 21.36
C LEU A 228 -3.79 -16.25 22.41
N PRO A 229 -3.47 -17.52 22.07
CA PRO A 229 -3.62 -18.66 22.97
C PRO A 229 -2.92 -18.54 24.33
N SER A 230 -1.83 -17.78 24.41
CA SER A 230 -1.08 -17.53 25.65
C SER A 230 -1.69 -16.39 26.50
N GLU A 231 -2.48 -15.49 25.89
CA GLU A 231 -3.05 -14.29 26.53
C GLU A 231 -4.54 -14.05 26.10
N PRO A 232 -5.44 -15.03 26.23
CA PRO A 232 -6.80 -14.96 25.66
C PRO A 232 -7.64 -13.80 26.24
N GLN A 233 -7.35 -13.40 27.49
CA GLN A 233 -8.07 -12.30 28.16
C GLN A 233 -7.96 -10.95 27.44
N LEU A 234 -6.91 -10.74 26.63
CA LEU A 234 -6.76 -9.53 25.82
C LEU A 234 -7.90 -9.43 24.79
N ALA A 235 -8.18 -10.51 24.06
CA ALA A 235 -9.30 -10.55 23.10
C ALA A 235 -10.67 -10.66 23.80
N GLU A 236 -10.76 -11.41 24.89
CA GLU A 236 -12.01 -11.58 25.65
C GLU A 236 -12.59 -10.24 26.12
N LYS A 237 -11.72 -9.31 26.53
CA LYS A 237 -12.10 -8.06 27.20
C LYS A 237 -11.75 -6.78 26.43
N GLY A 238 -10.83 -6.85 25.47
CA GLY A 238 -10.37 -5.73 24.67
C GLY A 238 -11.05 -5.62 23.29
N ALA A 239 -11.68 -6.67 22.78
CA ALA A 239 -12.42 -6.61 21.51
C ALA A 239 -13.78 -5.88 21.67
N TYR A 240 -14.27 -5.25 20.60
CA TYR A 240 -15.59 -4.58 20.58
C TYR A 240 -16.78 -5.51 20.84
N GLY A 241 -16.61 -6.82 20.63
CA GLY A 241 -17.62 -7.84 20.84
C GLY A 241 -17.11 -9.23 20.48
N GLU A 242 -17.86 -10.26 20.84
CA GLU A 242 -17.50 -11.67 20.62
C GLU A 242 -17.38 -12.01 19.12
N ASP A 243 -18.31 -11.53 18.29
CA ASP A 243 -18.29 -11.66 16.82
C ASP A 243 -17.26 -10.72 16.13
N MET A 244 -16.53 -9.89 16.90
CA MET A 244 -15.55 -8.91 16.42
C MET A 244 -14.12 -9.28 16.81
N ARG A 245 -13.83 -10.58 16.79
CA ARG A 245 -12.50 -11.15 17.07
C ARG A 245 -11.91 -11.84 15.84
N TYR A 246 -10.58 -11.79 15.74
CA TYR A 246 -9.80 -12.59 14.80
C TYR A 246 -9.30 -13.84 15.50
N THR A 247 -10.02 -14.95 15.31
CA THR A 247 -9.59 -16.24 15.85
C THR A 247 -8.29 -16.71 15.23
N VAL A 248 -7.59 -17.61 15.90
CA VAL A 248 -6.38 -18.26 15.38
C VAL A 248 -6.61 -18.87 13.98
N GLU A 249 -7.80 -19.42 13.72
CA GLU A 249 -8.21 -19.94 12.42
C GLU A 249 -8.47 -18.85 11.38
N ASN A 250 -8.95 -17.66 11.79
CA ASN A 250 -9.06 -16.50 10.91
C ASN A 250 -7.68 -15.99 10.50
N VAL A 251 -6.75 -15.87 11.45
CA VAL A 251 -5.36 -15.43 11.19
C VAL A 251 -4.66 -16.37 10.22
N LYS A 252 -4.71 -17.69 10.47
CA LYS A 252 -4.18 -18.72 9.54
C LYS A 252 -4.80 -18.60 8.14
N HIS A 253 -6.12 -18.40 8.04
CA HIS A 253 -6.80 -18.26 6.75
C HIS A 253 -6.34 -16.99 6.00
N ILE A 254 -6.19 -15.86 6.68
CA ILE A 254 -5.70 -14.60 6.09
C ILE A 254 -4.26 -14.77 5.59
N VAL A 255 -3.37 -15.38 6.39
CA VAL A 255 -1.98 -15.65 6.01
C VAL A 255 -1.89 -16.58 4.79
N GLU A 256 -2.57 -17.73 4.80
CA GLU A 256 -2.57 -18.68 3.66
C GLU A 256 -3.18 -18.07 2.39
N PHE A 257 -4.23 -17.27 2.53
CA PHE A 257 -4.86 -16.57 1.42
C PHE A 257 -3.93 -15.52 0.80
N ALA A 258 -3.14 -14.81 1.62
CA ALA A 258 -2.11 -13.86 1.19
C ALA A 258 -0.90 -14.57 0.54
N MET A 259 -0.40 -15.65 1.14
CA MET A 259 0.65 -16.51 0.58
C MET A 259 0.26 -17.03 -0.81
N SER A 260 -0.99 -17.47 -1.02
CA SER A 260 -1.49 -17.91 -2.33
C SER A 260 -1.46 -16.83 -3.43
N ARG A 261 -1.24 -15.57 -3.05
CA ARG A 261 -1.20 -14.37 -3.90
C ARG A 261 0.18 -13.69 -3.95
N GLY A 262 1.18 -14.25 -3.26
CA GLY A 262 2.48 -13.60 -3.11
C GLY A 262 2.39 -12.30 -2.30
N VAL A 263 1.48 -12.21 -1.34
CA VAL A 263 1.38 -11.09 -0.40
C VAL A 263 1.87 -11.58 0.97
N ARG A 264 2.93 -10.94 1.48
CA ARG A 264 3.44 -11.12 2.85
C ARG A 264 2.43 -10.54 3.82
N VAL A 265 2.25 -11.13 5.00
CA VAL A 265 1.49 -10.50 6.10
C VAL A 265 2.46 -10.15 7.22
N VAL A 266 2.62 -8.86 7.47
CA VAL A 266 3.45 -8.32 8.55
C VAL A 266 2.51 -7.89 9.67
N PRO A 267 2.53 -8.54 10.85
CA PRO A 267 1.71 -8.11 11.98
C PRO A 267 2.32 -6.89 12.66
N GLU A 268 1.46 -6.02 13.16
CA GLU A 268 1.79 -5.00 14.14
C GLU A 268 0.95 -5.20 15.42
N ILE A 269 1.65 -5.07 16.55
CA ILE A 269 1.06 -4.68 17.83
C ILE A 269 1.85 -3.43 18.24
N ASP A 270 1.23 -2.25 18.20
CA ASP A 270 1.88 -1.07 18.75
C ASP A 270 2.05 -1.23 20.27
N SER A 271 3.22 -0.83 20.75
CA SER A 271 3.56 -0.71 22.15
C SER A 271 4.89 0.06 22.33
N PRO A 272 5.06 0.87 23.39
CA PRO A 272 4.17 1.03 24.53
C PRO A 272 3.13 2.15 24.35
N GLY A 273 2.99 2.71 23.14
CA GLY A 273 1.84 3.51 22.72
C GLY A 273 0.54 2.71 22.75
N HIS A 274 -0.56 3.30 22.27
CA HIS A 274 -1.80 2.64 21.80
C HIS A 274 -2.22 1.31 22.48
N THR A 275 -2.25 1.27 23.82
CA THR A 275 -2.44 0.03 24.60
C THR A 275 -3.53 0.12 25.67
N ALA A 276 -4.41 1.14 25.64
CA ALA A 276 -5.52 1.26 26.59
C ALA A 276 -6.44 0.01 26.64
N SER A 277 -6.65 -0.68 25.51
CA SER A 277 -7.47 -1.89 25.41
C SER A 277 -6.95 -3.05 26.27
N TRP A 278 -5.64 -3.10 26.53
CA TRP A 278 -5.01 -4.15 27.36
C TRP A 278 -5.46 -4.05 28.83
N ALA A 279 -5.89 -2.86 29.29
CA ALA A 279 -6.28 -2.61 30.67
C ALA A 279 -7.54 -3.37 31.12
N GLY A 280 -8.34 -3.91 30.18
CA GLY A 280 -9.42 -4.84 30.51
C GLY A 280 -8.88 -6.17 31.05
N ALA A 281 -7.78 -6.67 30.48
CA ALA A 281 -7.11 -7.87 30.94
C ALA A 281 -6.19 -7.59 32.14
N TYR A 282 -5.31 -6.60 32.00
CA TYR A 282 -4.17 -6.33 32.88
C TYR A 282 -4.09 -4.83 33.24
N PRO A 283 -5.01 -4.30 34.06
CA PRO A 283 -5.02 -2.89 34.47
C PRO A 283 -3.74 -2.47 35.22
N GLU A 284 -3.02 -3.41 35.83
CA GLU A 284 -1.72 -3.20 36.47
C GLU A 284 -0.55 -2.99 35.50
N ALA A 285 -0.74 -3.25 34.20
CA ALA A 285 0.27 -3.10 33.16
C ALA A 285 0.12 -1.79 32.34
N VAL A 286 -0.97 -1.04 32.51
CA VAL A 286 -1.31 0.11 31.64
C VAL A 286 -1.46 1.41 32.44
N SER A 287 -0.55 2.36 32.21
CA SER A 287 -0.66 3.73 32.70
C SER A 287 -1.79 4.49 32.00
N CYS A 288 -2.36 5.48 32.71
CA CYS A 288 -3.43 6.40 32.29
C CYS A 288 -4.74 5.83 31.69
N ALA A 289 -4.89 4.52 31.56
CA ALA A 289 -6.08 3.85 31.04
C ALA A 289 -7.40 4.40 31.63
N GLY A 290 -8.38 4.67 30.77
CA GLY A 290 -9.71 5.15 31.15
C GLY A 290 -9.78 6.62 31.62
N LYS A 291 -8.67 7.37 31.59
CA LYS A 291 -8.69 8.82 31.82
C LYS A 291 -9.14 9.58 30.58
N PHE A 292 -9.67 10.79 30.77
CA PHE A 292 -10.00 11.67 29.64
C PHE A 292 -8.71 12.16 28.97
N TRP A 293 -8.62 11.99 27.66
CA TRP A 293 -7.39 12.14 26.87
C TRP A 293 -6.83 13.57 26.82
N LEU A 294 -7.68 14.60 26.83
CA LEU A 294 -7.28 16.02 26.72
C LEU A 294 -7.79 16.84 27.94
N PRO A 295 -7.22 16.63 29.14
CA PRO A 295 -7.70 17.30 30.36
C PRO A 295 -7.60 18.82 30.23
N GLY A 296 -8.73 19.52 30.42
CA GLY A 296 -8.82 20.98 30.31
C GLY A 296 -8.73 21.56 28.89
N GLY A 297 -8.63 20.72 27.84
CA GLY A 297 -8.51 21.18 26.46
C GLY A 297 -7.08 21.60 26.02
N ASP A 298 -6.07 21.40 26.87
CA ASP A 298 -4.69 21.82 26.60
C ASP A 298 -3.83 20.67 26.04
N TRP A 299 -3.36 20.84 24.80
CA TRP A 299 -2.52 19.88 24.07
C TRP A 299 -1.18 19.57 24.77
N ASN A 300 -0.68 20.49 25.60
CA ASN A 300 0.54 20.28 26.38
C ASN A 300 0.32 19.34 27.57
N ASN A 301 -0.92 19.25 28.06
CA ASN A 301 -1.34 18.41 29.18
C ASN A 301 -2.08 17.13 28.74
N ARG A 302 -2.09 16.83 27.43
CA ARG A 302 -2.75 15.63 26.87
C ARG A 302 -2.14 14.33 27.40
N LEU A 303 -2.97 13.32 27.55
CA LEU A 303 -2.61 11.96 27.97
C LEU A 303 -2.46 10.98 26.77
N ALA A 304 -2.91 11.39 25.59
CA ALA A 304 -2.68 10.74 24.29
C ALA A 304 -2.89 11.77 23.17
N ALA A 305 -2.53 11.45 21.94
CA ALA A 305 -2.87 12.27 20.77
C ALA A 305 -4.38 12.23 20.43
N GLU A 306 -5.09 11.16 20.82
CA GLU A 306 -6.50 10.93 20.48
C GLU A 306 -7.32 10.30 21.63
N PRO A 307 -8.66 10.19 21.50
CA PRO A 307 -9.50 9.51 22.49
C PRO A 307 -9.18 8.01 22.63
N GLY A 308 -8.73 7.63 23.83
CA GLY A 308 -8.26 6.27 24.13
C GLY A 308 -6.95 6.28 24.92
N ALA A 309 -6.82 7.17 25.91
CA ALA A 309 -5.56 7.33 26.62
C ALA A 309 -5.19 6.06 27.42
N GLY A 310 -4.04 5.46 27.09
CA GLY A 310 -3.46 4.32 27.78
C GLY A 310 -2.16 3.87 27.12
N GLN A 311 -1.10 3.71 27.93
CA GLN A 311 0.23 3.27 27.50
C GLN A 311 0.74 2.20 28.45
N LEU A 312 1.50 1.21 27.95
CA LEU A 312 2.14 0.23 28.83
C LEU A 312 3.07 0.92 29.83
N ASN A 313 3.07 0.44 31.07
CA ASN A 313 3.91 0.94 32.15
C ASN A 313 5.27 0.20 32.13
N PRO A 314 6.41 0.85 31.82
CA PRO A 314 7.71 0.17 31.72
C PRO A 314 8.32 -0.21 33.08
N LEU A 315 7.69 0.13 34.21
CA LEU A 315 8.10 -0.27 35.55
C LEU A 315 7.34 -1.51 36.05
N ALA A 316 6.15 -1.78 35.51
CA ALA A 316 5.32 -2.93 35.88
C ALA A 316 5.89 -4.26 35.34
N PRO A 317 6.11 -5.30 36.18
CA PRO A 317 6.60 -6.60 35.70
C PRO A 317 5.64 -7.31 34.73
N LYS A 318 4.32 -7.14 34.92
CA LYS A 318 3.29 -7.78 34.09
C LYS A 318 3.35 -7.33 32.62
N THR A 319 3.77 -6.09 32.36
CA THR A 319 4.08 -5.58 31.01
C THR A 319 5.01 -6.52 30.24
N TYR A 320 6.10 -6.94 30.89
CA TYR A 320 7.13 -7.78 30.27
C TYR A 320 6.72 -9.25 30.13
N GLU A 321 5.90 -9.76 31.05
CA GLU A 321 5.28 -11.08 30.96
C GLU A 321 4.34 -11.16 29.73
N VAL A 322 3.41 -10.22 29.61
CA VAL A 322 2.38 -10.22 28.56
C VAL A 322 2.99 -9.95 27.18
N ILE A 323 3.83 -8.91 27.02
CA ILE A 323 4.47 -8.65 25.71
C ILE A 323 5.34 -9.83 25.26
N THR A 324 5.96 -10.56 26.20
CA THR A 324 6.71 -11.77 25.86
C THR A 324 5.79 -12.81 25.23
N ASN A 325 4.64 -13.07 25.84
CA ASN A 325 3.65 -14.03 25.32
C ASN A 325 3.02 -13.56 24.00
N VAL A 326 2.70 -12.27 23.85
CA VAL A 326 2.19 -11.67 22.60
C VAL A 326 3.18 -11.86 21.44
N VAL A 327 4.45 -11.51 21.62
CA VAL A 327 5.50 -11.71 20.60
C VAL A 327 5.70 -13.20 20.31
N ASN A 328 5.56 -14.08 21.31
CA ASN A 328 5.69 -15.52 21.12
C ASN A 328 4.58 -16.10 20.23
N ASP A 329 3.33 -15.74 20.49
CA ASP A 329 2.18 -16.22 19.72
C ASP A 329 2.21 -15.65 18.29
N LEU A 330 2.46 -14.35 18.13
CA LEU A 330 2.52 -13.72 16.81
C LEU A 330 3.68 -14.22 15.94
N THR A 331 4.88 -14.41 16.50
CA THR A 331 6.00 -15.00 15.74
C THR A 331 5.80 -16.48 15.38
N SER A 332 4.78 -17.12 15.97
CA SER A 332 4.30 -18.47 15.62
C SER A 332 3.16 -18.47 14.60
N LEU A 333 2.29 -17.45 14.62
CA LEU A 333 1.16 -17.29 13.69
C LEU A 333 1.56 -16.66 12.35
N PHE A 334 2.53 -15.75 12.34
CA PHE A 334 2.93 -14.98 11.16
C PHE A 334 4.32 -15.40 10.65
N PRO A 335 4.44 -15.97 9.44
CA PRO A 335 5.68 -16.55 8.92
C PRO A 335 6.63 -15.53 8.27
N ASP A 336 6.25 -14.25 8.17
CA ASP A 336 7.11 -13.23 7.59
C ASP A 336 8.31 -12.89 8.48
N GLY A 337 9.45 -12.58 7.88
CA GLY A 337 10.68 -12.21 8.57
C GLY A 337 10.66 -10.84 9.25
N PHE A 338 9.62 -10.01 9.05
CA PHE A 338 9.43 -8.73 9.75
C PHE A 338 8.36 -8.87 10.85
N TYR A 339 8.52 -8.09 11.92
CA TYR A 339 7.53 -7.88 12.98
C TYR A 339 7.49 -6.37 13.25
N HIS A 340 6.33 -5.73 13.13
CA HIS A 340 6.19 -4.33 13.52
C HIS A 340 5.84 -4.25 15.01
N ALA A 341 6.60 -3.44 15.75
CA ALA A 341 6.46 -3.25 17.19
C ALA A 341 6.00 -1.82 17.54
N GLY A 342 5.65 -1.02 16.52
CA GLY A 342 5.12 0.34 16.64
C GLY A 342 6.09 1.32 17.29
N ALA A 343 5.80 1.72 18.52
CA ALA A 343 6.43 2.75 19.34
C ALA A 343 6.28 4.20 18.84
N ASP A 344 5.15 4.54 18.22
CA ASP A 344 4.70 5.91 17.95
C ASP A 344 3.99 6.58 19.14
N GLU A 345 3.89 7.92 19.06
CA GLU A 345 3.10 8.83 19.91
C GLU A 345 3.13 8.63 21.45
N VAL A 346 4.20 8.02 21.98
CA VAL A 346 4.43 7.74 23.42
C VAL A 346 4.35 9.03 24.25
N THR A 347 3.18 9.32 24.80
CA THR A 347 2.82 10.65 25.29
C THR A 347 3.28 10.88 26.73
N PRO A 348 4.09 11.93 27.02
CA PRO A 348 4.58 12.25 28.35
C PRO A 348 3.50 12.34 29.45
N GLY A 349 2.34 12.94 29.12
CA GLY A 349 1.26 13.15 30.09
C GLY A 349 0.69 11.85 30.66
N CYS A 350 0.63 10.77 29.89
CA CYS A 350 0.15 9.47 30.36
C CYS A 350 1.00 8.93 31.50
N TRP A 351 2.33 8.95 31.31
CA TRP A 351 3.32 8.46 32.26
C TRP A 351 3.52 9.40 33.46
N HIS A 352 3.46 10.72 33.27
CA HIS A 352 3.40 11.68 34.40
C HIS A 352 2.14 11.49 35.27
N ALA A 353 1.04 11.02 34.68
CA ALA A 353 -0.19 10.73 35.41
C ALA A 353 -0.19 9.36 36.12
N ASP A 354 0.90 8.59 36.07
CA ASP A 354 1.08 7.32 36.79
C ASP A 354 1.93 7.52 38.05
N PRO A 355 1.40 7.24 39.27
CA PRO A 355 2.16 7.45 40.52
C PRO A 355 3.45 6.64 40.64
N THR A 356 3.54 5.47 39.98
CA THR A 356 4.74 4.62 40.04
C THR A 356 5.86 5.16 39.17
N ILE A 357 5.50 5.69 37.99
CA ILE A 357 6.43 6.32 37.06
C ILE A 357 6.86 7.70 37.58
N GLN A 358 5.92 8.55 38.02
CA GLN A 358 6.28 9.86 38.58
C GLN A 358 7.24 9.72 39.76
N ALA A 359 7.04 8.73 40.64
CA ALA A 359 7.96 8.46 41.75
C ALA A 359 9.36 7.95 41.33
N ASP A 360 9.57 7.55 40.06
CA ASP A 360 10.88 7.23 39.48
C ASP A 360 11.51 8.43 38.76
N LEU A 361 10.69 9.24 38.08
CA LEU A 361 11.10 10.54 37.53
C LEU A 361 11.56 11.48 38.66
N ASP A 362 10.87 11.48 39.81
CA ASP A 362 11.27 12.20 41.03
C ASP A 362 12.63 11.72 41.60
N ARG A 363 13.08 10.50 41.26
CA ARG A 363 14.42 9.98 41.59
C ARG A 363 15.48 10.33 40.54
N GLY A 364 15.11 11.01 39.46
CA GLY A 364 16.00 11.43 38.37
C GLY A 364 16.00 10.52 37.15
N ALA A 365 15.04 9.60 37.01
CA ALA A 365 14.82 8.90 35.74
C ALA A 365 14.25 9.84 34.66
N THR A 366 14.35 9.46 33.38
CA THR A 366 13.73 10.21 32.27
C THR A 366 12.74 9.36 31.46
N LEU A 367 11.81 10.01 30.76
CA LEU A 367 10.85 9.32 29.89
C LEU A 367 11.55 8.50 28.79
N SER A 368 12.60 9.03 28.16
CA SER A 368 13.47 8.29 27.24
C SER A 368 14.08 7.03 27.88
N GLN A 369 14.51 7.08 29.14
CA GLN A 369 15.04 5.90 29.84
C GLN A 369 13.95 4.84 30.08
N LEU A 370 12.69 5.24 30.30
CA LEU A 370 11.57 4.32 30.46
C LEU A 370 11.19 3.66 29.12
N LEU A 371 11.17 4.42 28.03
CA LEU A 371 11.00 3.87 26.68
C LEU A 371 12.18 2.95 26.30
N GLU A 372 13.42 3.35 26.55
CA GLU A 372 14.60 2.53 26.28
C GLU A 372 14.60 1.23 27.12
N ARG A 373 14.09 1.27 28.37
CA ARG A 373 13.88 0.08 29.21
C ARG A 373 12.83 -0.87 28.64
N TYR A 374 11.81 -0.36 27.96
CA TYR A 374 10.81 -1.17 27.27
C TYR A 374 11.40 -1.79 25.98
N VAL A 375 11.92 -0.94 25.09
CA VAL A 375 12.47 -1.32 23.79
C VAL A 375 13.67 -2.29 23.95
N SER A 376 14.53 -2.09 24.95
CA SER A 376 15.67 -3.00 25.23
C SER A 376 15.25 -4.38 25.75
N ALA A 377 13.98 -4.60 26.11
CA ALA A 377 13.45 -5.93 26.42
C ALA A 377 12.75 -6.55 25.19
N VAL A 378 11.97 -5.76 24.44
CA VAL A 378 11.19 -6.23 23.29
C VAL A 378 12.06 -6.46 22.06
N HIS A 379 13.01 -5.56 21.75
CA HIS A 379 13.85 -5.68 20.55
C HIS A 379 14.69 -6.98 20.55
N PRO A 380 15.41 -7.36 21.63
CA PRO A 380 16.15 -8.61 21.64
C PRO A 380 15.24 -9.85 21.58
N LEU A 381 14.02 -9.78 22.12
CA LEU A 381 13.04 -10.87 22.00
C LEU A 381 12.61 -11.07 20.54
N VAL A 382 12.21 -10.01 19.84
CA VAL A 382 11.85 -10.06 18.40
C VAL A 382 13.00 -10.64 17.58
N VAL A 383 14.24 -10.16 17.80
CA VAL A 383 15.44 -10.67 17.13
C VAL A 383 15.71 -12.15 17.46
N SER A 384 15.49 -12.59 18.71
CA SER A 384 15.64 -14.00 19.12
C SER A 384 14.69 -14.95 18.39
N ARG A 385 13.58 -14.43 17.85
CA ARG A 385 12.62 -15.17 17.01
C ARG A 385 12.96 -15.13 15.53
N ASN A 386 14.19 -14.76 15.18
CA ASN A 386 14.67 -14.60 13.80
C ASN A 386 13.80 -13.62 13.01
N ARG A 387 13.43 -12.49 13.62
CA ARG A 387 12.70 -11.40 12.97
C ARG A 387 13.54 -10.12 12.92
N THR A 388 13.34 -9.33 11.88
CA THR A 388 13.70 -7.91 11.86
C THR A 388 12.59 -7.13 12.55
N ALA A 389 12.94 -6.30 13.53
CA ALA A 389 11.98 -5.39 14.13
C ALA A 389 11.75 -4.19 13.19
N VAL A 390 10.49 -3.79 13.06
CA VAL A 390 10.09 -2.52 12.44
C VAL A 390 9.44 -1.65 13.51
N TYR A 391 9.75 -0.36 13.53
CA TYR A 391 9.13 0.64 14.40
C TYR A 391 8.73 1.84 13.56
N TRP A 392 7.76 2.62 14.05
CA TRP A 392 7.58 3.99 13.58
C TRP A 392 8.78 4.85 13.98
N GLU A 393 8.99 5.95 13.28
CA GLU A 393 10.22 6.75 13.41
C GLU A 393 10.39 7.46 14.75
N ASP A 394 9.30 7.71 15.47
CA ASP A 394 9.22 8.40 16.76
C ASP A 394 10.17 7.83 17.80
N VAL A 395 10.32 6.49 17.83
CA VAL A 395 11.23 5.76 18.72
C VAL A 395 12.67 6.30 18.66
N LEU A 396 13.08 6.88 17.53
CA LEU A 396 14.38 7.52 17.31
C LEU A 396 14.30 9.04 17.08
N LEU A 397 13.19 9.55 16.53
CA LEU A 397 13.07 10.93 16.04
C LEU A 397 12.18 11.87 16.88
N ASP A 398 11.38 11.36 17.83
CA ASP A 398 10.60 12.26 18.69
C ASP A 398 11.52 13.16 19.55
N ALA A 399 11.04 14.36 19.87
CA ALA A 399 11.78 15.38 20.60
C ALA A 399 11.71 15.24 22.14
N ALA A 400 10.79 14.44 22.68
CA ALA A 400 10.51 14.31 24.11
C ALA A 400 10.75 12.90 24.68
N VAL A 401 10.44 11.85 23.92
CA VAL A 401 10.55 10.44 24.34
C VAL A 401 11.11 9.59 23.20
N ASN A 402 12.41 9.32 23.24
CA ASN A 402 13.13 8.53 22.24
C ASN A 402 14.14 7.57 22.89
N VAL A 403 14.73 6.65 22.12
CA VAL A 403 15.77 5.72 22.58
C VAL A 403 17.11 5.99 21.88
N SER A 404 18.21 5.52 22.48
CA SER A 404 19.51 5.55 21.80
C SER A 404 19.54 4.59 20.59
N ALA A 405 20.27 4.96 19.54
CA ALA A 405 20.49 4.08 18.38
C ALA A 405 21.16 2.74 18.74
N SER A 406 21.75 2.63 19.93
CA SER A 406 22.27 1.39 20.53
C SER A 406 21.17 0.42 20.99
N ALA A 407 19.99 0.89 21.39
CA ALA A 407 18.87 0.04 21.81
C ALA A 407 18.18 -0.66 20.63
N ILE A 408 18.28 -0.08 19.43
CA ILE A 408 17.69 -0.57 18.17
C ILE A 408 18.74 -0.60 17.04
N PRO A 409 19.65 -1.60 17.01
CA PRO A 409 20.72 -1.64 16.02
C PRO A 409 20.21 -1.65 14.55
N PRO A 410 20.77 -0.85 13.63
CA PRO A 410 20.31 -0.78 12.23
C PRO A 410 20.32 -2.12 11.46
N ALA A 411 21.18 -3.07 11.85
CA ALA A 411 21.25 -4.40 11.25
C ALA A 411 19.99 -5.25 11.52
N THR A 412 19.34 -5.05 12.66
CA THR A 412 18.14 -5.78 13.12
C THR A 412 16.86 -4.94 13.05
N THR A 413 16.98 -3.68 12.62
CA THR A 413 15.90 -2.68 12.64
C THR A 413 15.56 -2.16 11.24
N ILE A 414 14.32 -1.76 11.05
CA ILE A 414 13.80 -0.91 9.97
C ILE A 414 12.96 0.17 10.64
N LEU A 415 12.96 1.40 10.11
CA LEU A 415 12.08 2.48 10.61
C LEU A 415 11.06 2.88 9.53
N GLN A 416 9.81 3.07 9.94
CA GLN A 416 8.70 3.47 9.08
C GLN A 416 8.39 4.96 9.25
N THR A 417 8.44 5.71 8.14
CA THR A 417 8.50 7.19 8.18
C THR A 417 7.14 7.80 7.87
N TRP A 418 6.62 8.69 8.72
CA TRP A 418 5.29 9.28 8.51
C TRP A 418 5.28 10.82 8.56
N ASN A 419 6.08 11.45 9.42
CA ASN A 419 6.19 12.89 9.55
C ASN A 419 7.22 13.51 8.58
N ASN A 420 7.12 14.83 8.38
CA ASN A 420 8.05 15.69 7.62
C ASN A 420 8.44 15.30 6.17
N GLY A 421 7.88 14.21 5.63
CA GLY A 421 8.17 13.74 4.27
C GLY A 421 9.64 13.32 4.08
N PRO A 422 10.27 13.64 2.92
CA PRO A 422 11.66 13.27 2.64
C PRO A 422 12.70 13.67 3.70
N ASN A 423 12.40 14.64 4.57
CA ASN A 423 13.32 15.08 5.61
C ASN A 423 13.55 13.99 6.66
N ASN A 424 12.49 13.37 7.20
CA ASN A 424 12.65 12.31 8.20
C ASN A 424 13.21 11.03 7.56
N THR A 425 12.76 10.67 6.36
CA THR A 425 13.38 9.60 5.54
C THR A 425 14.89 9.82 5.40
N LYS A 426 15.32 11.06 5.16
CA LYS A 426 16.75 11.42 5.06
C LYS A 426 17.49 11.33 6.40
N LEU A 427 16.87 11.67 7.53
CA LEU A 427 17.46 11.48 8.87
C LEU A 427 17.71 9.99 9.15
N ILE A 428 16.73 9.14 8.88
CA ILE A 428 16.75 7.69 9.14
C ILE A 428 17.86 6.98 8.34
N VAL A 429 17.92 7.20 7.01
CA VAL A 429 18.97 6.58 6.19
C VAL A 429 20.36 7.13 6.50
N ARG A 430 20.48 8.36 7.02
CA ARG A 430 21.75 8.93 7.51
C ARG A 430 22.21 8.33 8.83
N ALA A 431 21.28 7.93 9.69
CA ALA A 431 21.57 7.13 10.87
C ALA A 431 21.87 5.65 10.52
N GLY A 432 21.86 5.28 9.24
CA GLY A 432 22.22 3.96 8.73
C GLY A 432 21.08 2.94 8.71
N TYR A 433 19.85 3.36 9.06
CA TYR A 433 18.67 2.50 9.08
C TYR A 433 18.10 2.29 7.68
N ARG A 434 17.50 1.11 7.47
CA ARG A 434 16.57 0.89 6.37
C ARG A 434 15.27 1.65 6.64
N ALA A 435 14.70 2.28 5.62
CA ALA A 435 13.48 3.06 5.69
C ALA A 435 12.35 2.44 4.87
N ILE A 436 11.16 2.34 5.48
CA ILE A 436 9.87 2.18 4.78
C ILE A 436 9.19 3.54 4.77
N VAL A 437 8.85 4.06 3.60
CA VAL A 437 8.29 5.41 3.47
C VAL A 437 6.76 5.39 3.41
N SER A 438 6.12 5.96 4.43
CA SER A 438 4.66 6.03 4.60
C SER A 438 4.16 7.47 4.81
N SER A 439 4.95 8.48 4.41
CA SER A 439 4.77 9.89 4.80
C SER A 439 3.36 10.43 4.62
N ALA A 440 2.72 10.88 5.72
CA ALA A 440 1.32 11.29 5.80
C ALA A 440 0.96 12.40 4.79
N SER A 441 1.91 13.29 4.48
CA SER A 441 1.82 14.30 3.41
C SER A 441 1.53 13.75 2.01
N PHE A 442 1.64 12.43 1.79
CA PHE A 442 1.45 11.75 0.50
C PHE A 442 0.63 10.46 0.61
N TYR A 443 0.87 9.63 1.63
CA TYR A 443 0.50 8.21 1.67
C TYR A 443 -0.52 7.81 2.77
N TYR A 444 -0.89 8.70 3.69
CA TYR A 444 -2.05 8.47 4.57
C TYR A 444 -3.33 8.67 3.77
N LEU A 445 -4.24 7.70 3.81
CA LEU A 445 -5.44 7.66 2.96
C LEU A 445 -6.73 8.03 3.72
N ASP A 446 -6.73 7.90 5.03
CA ASP A 446 -7.70 8.43 6.01
C ASP A 446 -7.95 9.94 5.86
N CYS A 447 -6.89 10.72 5.59
CA CYS A 447 -6.88 12.19 5.62
C CYS A 447 -7.98 12.88 4.81
N GLY A 448 -8.41 14.05 5.30
CA GLY A 448 -9.28 14.98 4.59
C GLY A 448 -10.78 14.72 4.73
N HIS A 449 -11.18 13.94 5.74
CA HIS A 449 -12.58 13.61 6.05
C HIS A 449 -13.11 14.31 7.32
N GLY A 450 -12.44 15.37 7.78
CA GLY A 450 -12.72 16.06 9.06
C GLY A 450 -12.02 15.41 10.26
N ASP A 451 -12.28 15.92 11.47
CA ASP A 451 -12.00 15.13 12.70
C ASP A 451 -13.17 14.17 13.02
N PHE A 452 -12.99 13.32 14.03
CA PHE A 452 -13.99 12.39 14.54
C PHE A 452 -14.41 12.69 15.99
N LEU A 453 -14.03 13.85 16.52
CA LEU A 453 -14.12 14.20 17.93
C LEU A 453 -15.51 14.75 18.28
N GLY A 454 -16.09 14.24 19.36
CA GLY A 454 -17.33 14.77 19.92
C GLY A 454 -17.14 16.14 20.60
N ASN A 455 -18.12 17.03 20.46
CA ASN A 455 -18.20 18.31 21.17
C ASN A 455 -16.99 19.25 20.94
N ASN A 456 -16.53 19.36 19.69
CA ASN A 456 -15.42 20.24 19.33
C ASN A 456 -15.93 21.64 18.89
N SER A 457 -15.93 22.62 19.81
CA SER A 457 -16.50 23.98 19.60
C SER A 457 -15.77 24.82 18.54
N ILE A 458 -14.65 24.33 18.03
CA ILE A 458 -13.94 24.93 16.90
C ILE A 458 -14.80 24.99 15.62
N TYR A 459 -15.77 24.08 15.48
CA TYR A 459 -16.76 24.10 14.38
C TYR A 459 -17.85 25.17 14.55
N ASP A 460 -17.92 25.86 15.70
CA ASP A 460 -18.87 26.95 15.91
C ASP A 460 -18.46 28.25 15.20
N ASP A 461 -17.17 28.42 14.84
CA ASP A 461 -16.67 29.56 14.08
C ASP A 461 -16.51 29.23 12.58
N PRO A 462 -17.36 29.77 11.69
CA PRO A 462 -17.25 29.56 10.24
C PRO A 462 -16.02 30.25 9.60
N ASN A 463 -15.24 31.03 10.37
CA ASN A 463 -14.01 31.70 9.93
C ASN A 463 -12.73 30.95 10.35
N SER A 464 -12.87 29.84 11.11
CA SER A 464 -11.76 28.96 11.47
C SER A 464 -11.09 28.33 10.23
N ASP A 465 -9.82 27.93 10.34
CA ASP A 465 -8.99 27.51 9.19
C ASP A 465 -9.30 26.09 8.64
N PHE A 466 -10.53 25.61 8.86
CA PHE A 466 -11.00 24.32 8.31
C PHE A 466 -11.30 24.35 6.81
N ASN A 467 -11.32 25.52 6.19
CA ASN A 467 -11.46 25.64 4.73
C ASN A 467 -10.29 24.95 3.97
N SER A 468 -9.21 24.56 4.65
CA SER A 468 -8.08 23.80 4.11
C SER A 468 -8.11 22.28 4.42
N SER A 469 -8.50 21.88 5.63
CA SER A 469 -8.34 20.49 6.14
C SER A 469 -9.64 19.81 6.62
N GLY A 470 -10.70 20.60 6.87
CA GLY A 470 -11.95 20.15 7.49
C GLY A 470 -11.84 19.74 8.97
N GLY A 471 -10.66 19.81 9.59
CA GLY A 471 -10.39 19.29 10.94
C GLY A 471 -9.53 18.02 10.96
N SER A 472 -9.36 17.35 9.82
CA SER A 472 -8.42 16.24 9.70
C SER A 472 -6.99 16.76 9.86
N TRP A 473 -6.26 16.29 10.88
CA TRP A 473 -4.91 16.77 11.22
C TRP A 473 -3.94 16.67 10.03
N CYS A 474 -4.05 15.59 9.26
CA CYS A 474 -3.25 15.33 8.05
C CYS A 474 -3.94 15.78 6.76
N GLY A 475 -4.97 16.62 6.80
CA GLY A 475 -5.68 17.12 5.61
C GLY A 475 -4.78 17.88 4.61
N PRO A 476 -5.26 18.16 3.38
CA PRO A 476 -6.50 17.68 2.77
C PRO A 476 -6.38 16.22 2.29
N TYR A 477 -7.45 15.68 1.69
CA TYR A 477 -7.48 14.34 1.09
C TYR A 477 -6.35 14.14 0.08
N LYS A 478 -5.61 13.03 0.22
CA LYS A 478 -4.53 12.68 -0.71
C LYS A 478 -5.13 12.07 -1.97
N THR A 479 -5.09 12.82 -3.08
CA THR A 479 -5.55 12.33 -4.39
C THR A 479 -4.63 11.26 -4.96
N TRP A 480 -5.12 10.46 -5.92
CA TRP A 480 -4.27 9.47 -6.58
C TRP A 480 -3.07 10.12 -7.27
N GLN A 481 -3.18 11.36 -7.78
CA GLN A 481 -2.04 12.10 -8.34
C GLN A 481 -1.01 12.45 -7.27
N ARG A 482 -1.44 12.83 -6.05
CA ARG A 482 -0.55 13.11 -4.93
C ARG A 482 0.22 11.87 -4.49
N VAL A 483 -0.46 10.72 -4.42
CA VAL A 483 0.19 9.42 -4.16
C VAL A 483 1.16 9.06 -5.30
N TYR A 484 0.72 9.17 -6.56
CA TYR A 484 1.53 8.81 -7.73
C TYR A 484 2.79 9.66 -7.87
N ASP A 485 2.71 10.96 -7.57
CA ASP A 485 3.82 11.90 -7.72
C ASP A 485 4.88 11.77 -6.61
N TYR A 486 4.65 11.01 -5.55
CA TYR A 486 5.68 10.89 -4.51
C TYR A 486 6.92 10.15 -5.05
N ASP A 487 8.09 10.75 -4.83
CA ASP A 487 9.39 10.22 -5.18
C ASP A 487 10.11 9.92 -3.86
N ILE A 488 9.99 8.68 -3.38
CA ILE A 488 10.39 8.31 -2.00
C ILE A 488 11.91 8.35 -1.76
N ALA A 489 12.70 8.53 -2.82
CA ALA A 489 14.15 8.78 -2.75
C ALA A 489 14.51 10.26 -2.96
N TYR A 490 13.53 11.17 -2.96
CA TYR A 490 13.76 12.60 -3.24
C TYR A 490 14.78 13.22 -2.27
N GLY A 491 15.79 13.88 -2.84
CA GLY A 491 16.83 14.56 -2.08
C GLY A 491 17.88 13.64 -1.45
N LEU A 492 17.82 12.32 -1.66
CA LEU A 492 18.82 11.36 -1.18
C LEU A 492 20.02 11.23 -2.14
N THR A 493 21.19 10.86 -1.65
CA THR A 493 22.30 10.35 -2.48
C THR A 493 21.99 8.92 -2.99
N PRO A 494 22.71 8.39 -4.00
CA PRO A 494 22.55 6.99 -4.42
C PRO A 494 22.81 5.98 -3.31
N GLU A 495 23.61 6.33 -2.31
CA GLU A 495 23.90 5.51 -1.12
C GLU A 495 22.77 5.61 -0.09
N GLU A 496 22.34 6.83 0.25
CA GLU A 496 21.16 7.10 1.10
C GLU A 496 19.91 6.40 0.54
N ALA A 497 19.71 6.44 -0.79
CA ALA A 497 18.57 5.83 -1.48
C ALA A 497 18.55 4.29 -1.46
N ARG A 498 19.69 3.61 -1.34
CA ARG A 498 19.73 2.12 -1.22
C ARG A 498 19.15 1.61 0.09
N LEU A 499 19.02 2.48 1.11
CA LEU A 499 18.41 2.14 2.39
C LEU A 499 16.88 2.32 2.39
N VAL A 500 16.31 3.01 1.39
CA VAL A 500 14.86 3.05 1.18
C VAL A 500 14.42 1.74 0.53
N ILE A 501 13.85 0.83 1.33
CA ILE A 501 13.45 -0.51 0.85
C ILE A 501 12.09 -0.51 0.15
N GLY A 502 11.38 0.63 0.20
CA GLY A 502 10.08 0.84 -0.43
C GLY A 502 9.19 1.73 0.44
N GLY A 503 7.89 1.49 0.37
CA GLY A 503 6.91 2.32 1.08
C GLY A 503 5.54 1.67 1.20
N GLU A 504 4.70 2.28 2.03
CA GLU A 504 3.33 1.85 2.26
C GLU A 504 2.36 3.02 2.23
N VAL A 505 1.13 2.75 1.79
CA VAL A 505 0.00 3.61 2.09
C VAL A 505 -0.63 3.17 3.41
N ALA A 506 -0.95 4.14 4.27
CA ALA A 506 -1.62 3.89 5.54
C ALA A 506 -3.13 4.10 5.41
N MET A 507 -3.90 3.22 6.05
CA MET A 507 -5.34 3.37 6.25
C MET A 507 -5.64 3.20 7.74
N TRP A 508 -5.60 4.33 8.46
CA TRP A 508 -6.20 4.45 9.80
C TRP A 508 -7.72 4.46 9.69
N THR A 509 -8.42 4.00 10.74
CA THR A 509 -9.83 3.58 10.64
C THR A 509 -10.77 4.17 11.70
N GLU A 510 -10.39 5.30 12.29
CA GLU A 510 -11.25 6.14 13.14
C GLU A 510 -12.54 6.57 12.42
N GLN A 511 -12.47 6.68 11.08
CA GLN A 511 -13.59 7.01 10.20
C GLN A 511 -13.71 6.07 8.98
N VAL A 512 -13.30 4.80 9.12
CA VAL A 512 -13.34 3.81 8.03
C VAL A 512 -13.87 2.49 8.54
N ASP A 513 -14.94 1.98 7.92
CA ASP A 513 -15.48 0.65 8.18
C ASP A 513 -15.54 -0.19 6.89
N ALA A 514 -16.05 -1.42 7.00
CA ALA A 514 -16.23 -2.33 5.88
C ALA A 514 -17.13 -1.78 4.75
N THR A 515 -17.96 -0.75 4.99
CA THR A 515 -18.79 -0.12 3.95
C THR A 515 -17.96 0.79 3.04
N VAL A 516 -17.07 1.61 3.61
CA VAL A 516 -16.27 2.62 2.88
C VAL A 516 -14.86 2.18 2.48
N LEU A 517 -14.29 1.15 3.12
CA LEU A 517 -12.91 0.66 2.93
C LEU A 517 -12.44 0.68 1.46
N ASP A 518 -13.15 -0.05 0.59
CA ASP A 518 -12.79 -0.19 -0.83
C ASP A 518 -12.64 1.15 -1.56
N GLY A 519 -13.48 2.13 -1.24
CA GLY A 519 -13.45 3.46 -1.84
C GLY A 519 -12.30 4.30 -1.27
N ARG A 520 -12.02 4.20 0.02
CA ARG A 520 -10.87 4.89 0.64
C ARG A 520 -9.55 4.32 0.10
N VAL A 521 -9.40 2.99 0.04
CA VAL A 521 -8.14 2.33 -0.37
C VAL A 521 -7.92 2.41 -1.89
N TRP A 522 -8.95 2.20 -2.72
CA TRP A 522 -8.82 2.01 -4.16
C TRP A 522 -9.53 3.11 -4.97
N PRO A 523 -8.92 3.65 -6.04
CA PRO A 523 -7.67 3.21 -6.68
C PRO A 523 -6.43 3.99 -6.21
N ARG A 524 -6.46 4.67 -5.05
CA ARG A 524 -5.30 5.43 -4.55
C ARG A 524 -4.09 4.54 -4.28
N THR A 525 -4.29 3.37 -3.68
CA THR A 525 -3.25 2.36 -3.48
C THR A 525 -2.67 1.85 -4.80
N SER A 526 -3.47 1.77 -5.88
CA SER A 526 -2.98 1.45 -7.22
C SER A 526 -1.95 2.46 -7.74
N ALA A 527 -2.12 3.74 -7.40
CA ALA A 527 -1.16 4.80 -7.77
C ALA A 527 0.21 4.58 -7.12
N MET A 528 0.25 4.24 -5.82
CA MET A 528 1.50 3.86 -5.16
C MET A 528 2.08 2.58 -5.77
N ALA A 529 1.24 1.58 -6.03
CA ALA A 529 1.66 0.29 -6.56
C ALA A 529 2.42 0.40 -7.88
N GLU A 530 2.02 1.30 -8.80
CA GLU A 530 2.81 1.55 -10.00
C GLU A 530 4.07 2.38 -9.72
N ALA A 531 3.98 3.44 -8.89
CA ALA A 531 5.13 4.27 -8.55
C ALA A 531 6.29 3.45 -7.94
N LEU A 532 5.98 2.44 -7.12
CA LEU A 532 6.97 1.53 -6.52
C LEU A 532 7.28 0.28 -7.37
N TRP A 533 6.52 0.02 -8.43
CA TRP A 533 6.78 -1.07 -9.37
C TRP A 533 7.67 -0.62 -10.55
N SER A 534 7.28 0.42 -11.29
CA SER A 534 8.02 0.89 -12.49
C SER A 534 8.20 2.41 -12.55
N GLY A 535 8.13 3.08 -11.38
CA GLY A 535 8.36 4.52 -11.24
C GLY A 535 7.19 5.39 -11.73
N ASN A 536 7.25 6.68 -11.42
CA ASN A 536 6.28 7.69 -11.87
C ASN A 536 6.80 8.54 -13.04
N ARG A 537 7.84 8.07 -13.75
CA ARG A 537 8.55 8.79 -14.82
C ARG A 537 8.55 8.05 -16.15
N ASP A 538 8.63 8.79 -17.25
CA ASP A 538 8.85 8.28 -18.61
C ASP A 538 10.34 8.03 -18.91
N ALA A 539 10.67 7.52 -20.11
CA ALA A 539 12.04 7.26 -20.54
C ALA A 539 12.93 8.52 -20.69
N SER A 540 12.34 9.72 -20.61
CA SER A 540 13.05 11.01 -20.57
C SER A 540 13.15 11.59 -19.14
N GLY A 541 12.69 10.86 -18.12
CA GLY A 541 12.71 11.26 -16.71
C GLY A 541 11.57 12.22 -16.30
N ARG A 542 10.66 12.58 -17.20
CA ARG A 542 9.51 13.46 -16.92
C ARG A 542 8.41 12.67 -16.21
N LYS A 543 7.65 13.32 -15.33
CA LYS A 543 6.53 12.69 -14.61
C LYS A 543 5.42 12.28 -15.58
N ARG A 544 4.96 11.01 -15.51
CA ARG A 544 4.03 10.41 -16.49
C ARG A 544 2.56 10.33 -16.03
N TYR A 545 2.15 11.12 -15.03
CA TYR A 545 0.80 11.05 -14.45
C TYR A 545 -0.33 11.29 -15.47
N ALA A 546 -0.11 12.17 -16.47
CA ALA A 546 -1.09 12.40 -17.53
C ALA A 546 -1.37 11.12 -18.35
N GLU A 547 -0.31 10.40 -18.73
CA GLU A 547 -0.38 9.11 -19.44
C GLU A 547 -0.98 8.01 -18.54
N ALA A 548 -0.62 8.01 -17.25
CA ALA A 548 -1.18 7.09 -16.27
C ALA A 548 -2.69 7.30 -15.99
N THR A 549 -3.25 8.48 -16.26
CA THR A 549 -4.67 8.81 -15.98
C THR A 549 -5.63 7.92 -16.76
N ASP A 550 -5.36 7.70 -18.05
CA ASP A 550 -6.17 6.82 -18.90
C ASP A 550 -6.04 5.34 -18.48
N ARG A 551 -4.83 4.89 -18.11
CA ARG A 551 -4.62 3.52 -17.59
C ARG A 551 -5.34 3.31 -16.25
N LEU A 552 -5.20 4.23 -15.31
CA LEU A 552 -5.78 4.09 -13.97
C LEU A 552 -7.30 4.14 -13.99
N THR A 553 -7.90 4.99 -14.83
CA THR A 553 -9.36 5.05 -15.00
C THR A 553 -9.90 3.71 -15.52
N ASP A 554 -9.19 3.12 -16.48
CA ASP A 554 -9.57 1.85 -17.11
C ASP A 554 -9.36 0.65 -16.16
N TRP A 555 -8.23 0.63 -15.45
CA TRP A 555 -7.92 -0.36 -14.40
C TRP A 555 -8.89 -0.29 -13.22
N ARG A 556 -9.26 0.91 -12.74
CA ARG A 556 -10.29 1.11 -11.71
C ARG A 556 -11.61 0.47 -12.13
N ASN A 557 -12.04 0.67 -13.38
CA ASN A 557 -13.27 0.06 -13.88
C ASN A 557 -13.16 -1.47 -13.98
N ARG A 558 -11.96 -2.00 -14.22
CA ARG A 558 -11.68 -3.44 -14.19
C ARG A 558 -11.70 -4.03 -12.77
N MET A 559 -11.13 -3.34 -11.79
CA MET A 559 -11.21 -3.74 -10.38
C MET A 559 -12.66 -3.76 -9.87
N VAL A 560 -13.50 -2.79 -10.28
CA VAL A 560 -14.96 -2.82 -10.04
C VAL A 560 -15.61 -4.04 -10.71
N GLY A 561 -15.21 -4.38 -11.94
CA GLY A 561 -15.63 -5.62 -12.61
C GLY A 561 -15.19 -6.92 -11.90
N ARG A 562 -14.13 -6.86 -11.07
CA ARG A 562 -13.62 -7.95 -10.22
C ARG A 562 -14.20 -7.92 -8.78
N GLY A 563 -15.05 -6.95 -8.44
CA GLY A 563 -15.76 -6.87 -7.16
C GLY A 563 -15.23 -5.86 -6.13
N VAL A 564 -14.18 -5.10 -6.45
CA VAL A 564 -13.62 -4.06 -5.57
C VAL A 564 -14.38 -2.75 -5.79
N ARG A 565 -14.98 -2.16 -4.75
CA ARG A 565 -15.83 -0.95 -4.83
C ARG A 565 -15.03 0.36 -4.94
N ALA A 566 -14.00 0.37 -5.78
CA ALA A 566 -13.04 1.46 -5.94
C ALA A 566 -13.69 2.79 -6.39
N GLU A 567 -13.20 3.91 -5.84
CA GLU A 567 -13.70 5.27 -6.10
C GLU A 567 -13.51 5.71 -7.58
N PRO A 568 -14.44 6.48 -8.18
CA PRO A 568 -14.25 7.03 -9.53
C PRO A 568 -13.35 8.28 -9.53
N ILE A 569 -12.22 8.21 -10.23
CA ILE A 569 -11.24 9.32 -10.26
C ILE A 569 -11.55 10.46 -11.25
N GLN A 570 -12.43 10.22 -12.23
CA GLN A 570 -12.87 11.19 -13.24
C GLN A 570 -14.27 10.83 -13.77
N PRO A 571 -15.03 11.80 -14.32
CA PRO A 571 -16.23 11.52 -15.10
C PRO A 571 -15.93 10.60 -16.30
N LEU A 572 -16.79 9.60 -16.55
CA LEU A 572 -16.62 8.62 -17.64
C LEU A 572 -16.48 9.28 -19.03
N TRP A 573 -17.03 10.49 -19.20
CA TRP A 573 -16.88 11.33 -20.40
C TRP A 573 -15.39 11.55 -20.76
N CYS A 574 -14.52 11.77 -19.77
CA CYS A 574 -13.09 11.99 -19.95
C CYS A 574 -12.41 10.79 -20.62
N ARG A 575 -12.64 9.58 -20.10
CA ARG A 575 -12.09 8.35 -20.69
C ARG A 575 -12.60 8.09 -22.11
N THR A 576 -13.81 8.53 -22.46
CA THR A 576 -14.31 8.46 -23.86
C THR A 576 -13.72 9.52 -24.80
N ARG A 577 -12.98 10.50 -24.28
CA ARG A 577 -12.33 11.59 -25.03
C ARG A 577 -10.97 11.93 -24.41
N PRO A 578 -9.94 11.07 -24.58
CA PRO A 578 -8.59 11.30 -24.06
C PRO A 578 -8.08 12.72 -24.32
N GLY A 579 -7.40 13.31 -23.33
CA GLY A 579 -6.92 14.69 -23.36
C GLY A 579 -7.96 15.79 -23.09
N MET A 580 -9.26 15.57 -23.37
CA MET A 580 -10.30 16.61 -23.22
C MET A 580 -10.67 16.98 -21.78
N CYS A 581 -10.06 16.32 -20.78
CA CYS A 581 -10.16 16.68 -19.36
C CYS A 581 -8.81 17.08 -18.74
N ASN A 582 -7.80 17.37 -19.56
CA ASN A 582 -6.54 17.93 -19.07
C ASN A 582 -6.72 19.42 -18.73
N ALA A 583 -6.04 19.89 -17.68
CA ALA A 583 -6.04 21.32 -17.32
C ALA A 583 -5.16 22.19 -18.25
N VAL A 584 -4.32 21.55 -19.07
CA VAL A 584 -3.49 22.16 -20.13
C VAL A 584 -3.55 21.26 -21.37
N GLN A 585 -3.47 21.86 -22.55
CA GLN A 585 -3.59 21.18 -23.85
C GLN A 585 -2.24 20.69 -24.39
#